data_AF-A0A3B9LVN7-F1
#
_entry.id   AF-A0A3B9LVN7-F1
#
_cell.length_a   1.000
_cell.length_b   1.000
_cell.length_c   1.000
_cell.angle_alpha   90.00
_cell.angle_beta   90.00
_cell.angle_gamma   90.00
#
_symmetry.space_group_name_H-M   'P 1'
#
loop_
_entity.id
_entity.type
_entity.pdbx_description
1 polymer ?
#
loop_
_entity_poly.entity_id
_entity_poly.type
_entity_poly.pdbx_seq_one_letter_code
_entity_poly.pdbx_strand_id
1 'polypeptide(L)'
;RNRKDQNSRPDSYNGAINFGTAAAGNTNSTGDPFADALMGNFQSFRQQSADPLGHFRFNDTEAYVNDNWKVNRKLSLELGVRYVHTGPTYTQANNMVNFDPSQFNPAQVPTFGTDNIPHGAFLDNGFVINGLVRPGAVPADQLGRVPGGNSAFVLAVPATAARGFYKPENLFAPRLGFAFSPFGNDKTSIRGGFGIFFDKPEGNIIFNQPGLVPFLQAVAYSNGNLSNPSGGNAGTATLFGLGGAVDPDFVVARTMQYSVSVQRELPYGVLLELAYVGNKGQHLVRQPNINVPTFATANLAANVGKTTNQERPYLGYTDISQFRSDASSDYNAFQVYATKRKGNLTATISYTYSRA
;
A
#
# COMPACT_ATOMS: atom_id res chain seq x y z
N ARG A 1 -23.26 4.27 -1.90
CA ARG A 1 -22.33 3.21 -2.36
C ARG A 1 -21.36 3.84 -3.33
N ASN A 2 -20.07 3.87 -3.00
CA ASN A 2 -19.06 4.52 -3.82
C ASN A 2 -18.48 3.55 -4.84
N ARG A 3 -18.07 4.08 -6.00
CA ARG A 3 -17.52 3.30 -7.11
C ARG A 3 -16.35 4.03 -7.76
N LYS A 4 -15.35 3.26 -8.19
CA LYS A 4 -14.27 3.73 -9.05
C LYS A 4 -13.96 2.63 -10.05
N ASP A 5 -14.03 2.96 -11.33
CA ASP A 5 -13.63 2.05 -12.40
C ASP A 5 -12.34 2.60 -13.00
N GLN A 6 -11.27 1.81 -13.01
CA GLN A 6 -10.00 2.23 -13.58
C GLN A 6 -9.22 1.02 -14.06
N ASN A 7 -8.35 1.26 -15.04
CA ASN A 7 -7.47 0.23 -15.56
C ASN A 7 -6.37 -0.09 -14.52
N SER A 8 -6.09 -1.37 -14.30
CA SER A 8 -4.99 -1.81 -13.44
C SER A 8 -3.60 -1.55 -14.04
N ARG A 9 -3.52 -1.22 -15.35
CA ARG A 9 -2.33 -0.86 -16.14
C ARG A 9 -1.10 -1.71 -15.79
N PRO A 10 -1.15 -3.05 -15.97
CA PRO A 10 0.02 -3.87 -15.76
C PRO A 10 1.14 -3.47 -16.73
N ASP A 11 2.40 -3.55 -16.30
CA ASP A 11 3.59 -2.98 -16.98
C ASP A 11 3.81 -3.42 -18.45
N SER A 12 3.10 -4.45 -18.94
CA SER A 12 3.30 -5.06 -20.26
C SER A 12 2.00 -5.36 -21.01
N TYR A 13 0.92 -4.59 -20.78
CA TYR A 13 -0.36 -4.83 -21.47
C TYR A 13 -0.28 -4.67 -23.00
N ASN A 14 0.54 -3.74 -23.50
CA ASN A 14 0.83 -3.54 -24.93
C ASN A 14 2.05 -4.33 -25.43
N GLY A 15 2.60 -5.21 -24.61
CA GLY A 15 3.89 -5.84 -24.87
C GLY A 15 5.07 -4.99 -24.40
N ALA A 16 6.10 -5.65 -23.91
CA ALA A 16 7.39 -5.10 -23.54
C ALA A 16 8.47 -5.87 -24.28
N ILE A 17 9.37 -5.16 -24.95
CA ILE A 17 10.47 -5.73 -25.73
C ILE A 17 11.79 -5.23 -25.14
N ASN A 18 12.74 -6.14 -24.96
CA ASN A 18 14.10 -5.83 -24.55
C ASN A 18 15.09 -6.36 -25.60
N PHE A 19 15.97 -5.48 -26.07
CA PHE A 19 17.06 -5.79 -27.01
C PHE A 19 18.42 -5.89 -26.31
N GLY A 20 18.44 -6.03 -24.97
CA GLY A 20 19.67 -6.09 -24.18
C GLY A 20 20.66 -7.16 -24.66
N THR A 21 21.89 -7.10 -24.15
CA THR A 21 22.98 -7.98 -24.60
C THR A 21 22.57 -9.44 -24.59
N ALA A 22 22.90 -10.14 -25.66
CA ALA A 22 22.61 -11.56 -25.88
C ALA A 22 22.74 -12.37 -24.58
N ALA A 23 21.68 -13.03 -24.15
CA ALA A 23 21.83 -14.13 -23.20
C ALA A 23 22.73 -15.19 -23.84
N ALA A 24 23.59 -15.84 -23.05
CA ALA A 24 24.46 -16.90 -23.55
C ALA A 24 23.63 -17.94 -24.32
N GLY A 25 23.95 -18.16 -25.60
CA GLY A 25 23.22 -19.06 -26.49
C GLY A 25 22.14 -18.42 -27.38
N ASN A 26 21.97 -17.10 -27.38
CA ASN A 26 21.10 -16.43 -28.37
C ASN A 26 21.77 -16.40 -29.76
N THR A 27 21.46 -17.37 -30.61
CA THR A 27 21.95 -17.46 -31.99
C THR A 27 21.38 -16.39 -32.92
N ASN A 28 20.31 -15.70 -32.50
CA ASN A 28 19.66 -14.66 -33.28
C ASN A 28 20.21 -13.25 -32.97
N SER A 29 21.13 -13.14 -32.00
CA SER A 29 21.73 -11.87 -31.60
C SER A 29 22.97 -11.57 -32.43
N THR A 30 23.12 -10.31 -32.83
CA THR A 30 24.34 -9.74 -33.43
C THR A 30 25.41 -9.42 -32.38
N GLY A 31 25.04 -9.41 -31.09
CA GLY A 31 25.92 -9.08 -29.96
C GLY A 31 25.94 -7.59 -29.63
N ASP A 32 25.29 -6.77 -30.47
CA ASP A 32 25.09 -5.34 -30.27
C ASP A 32 23.58 -5.05 -30.11
N PRO A 33 23.13 -4.57 -28.93
CA PRO A 33 21.72 -4.26 -28.67
C PRO A 33 21.06 -3.30 -29.66
N PHE A 34 21.83 -2.37 -30.23
CA PHE A 34 21.30 -1.39 -31.18
C PHE A 34 21.09 -2.02 -32.56
N ALA A 35 22.05 -2.83 -33.03
CA ALA A 35 21.89 -3.61 -34.25
C ALA A 35 20.74 -4.64 -34.13
N ASP A 36 20.60 -5.28 -32.98
CA ASP A 36 19.50 -6.20 -32.67
C ASP A 36 18.14 -5.50 -32.67
N ALA A 37 18.05 -4.28 -32.15
CA ALA A 37 16.85 -3.45 -32.24
C ALA A 37 16.46 -3.11 -33.69
N LEU A 38 17.43 -2.77 -34.54
CA LEU A 38 17.19 -2.47 -35.95
C LEU A 38 16.75 -3.70 -36.75
N MET A 39 17.29 -4.87 -36.43
CA MET A 39 16.95 -6.16 -37.06
C MET A 39 15.69 -6.80 -36.45
N GLY A 40 15.20 -6.27 -35.33
CA GLY A 40 14.07 -6.82 -34.59
C GLY A 40 14.38 -8.08 -33.79
N ASN A 41 15.65 -8.39 -33.53
CA ASN A 41 16.10 -9.55 -32.77
C ASN A 41 16.01 -9.25 -31.27
N PHE A 42 14.93 -9.63 -30.60
CA PHE A 42 14.77 -9.33 -29.17
C PHE A 42 15.44 -10.37 -28.26
N GLN A 43 15.98 -9.90 -27.15
CA GLN A 43 16.43 -10.74 -26.05
C GLN A 43 15.24 -11.26 -25.24
N SER A 44 14.25 -10.40 -24.97
CA SER A 44 12.98 -10.81 -24.37
C SER A 44 11.79 -10.02 -24.90
N PHE A 45 10.66 -10.70 -25.02
CA PHE A 45 9.34 -10.16 -25.31
C PHE A 45 8.39 -10.65 -24.23
N ARG A 46 7.54 -9.78 -23.69
CA ARG A 46 6.51 -10.15 -22.71
C ARG A 46 5.23 -9.36 -22.96
N GLN A 47 4.08 -10.02 -22.98
CA GLN A 47 2.78 -9.36 -23.13
C GLN A 47 1.73 -10.00 -22.22
N GLN A 48 0.90 -9.17 -21.58
CA GLN A 48 -0.24 -9.66 -20.80
C GLN A 48 -1.36 -10.19 -21.71
N SER A 49 -2.06 -11.21 -21.24
CA SER A 49 -3.19 -11.84 -21.95
C SER A 49 -4.41 -10.94 -22.12
N ALA A 50 -4.52 -9.88 -21.32
CA ALA A 50 -5.61 -8.92 -21.37
C ALA A 50 -5.22 -7.57 -20.74
N ASP A 51 -6.08 -6.57 -20.93
CA ASP A 51 -6.02 -5.27 -20.25
C ASP A 51 -7.20 -5.15 -19.26
N PRO A 52 -7.05 -5.64 -18.01
CA PRO A 52 -8.17 -5.73 -17.09
C PRO A 52 -8.59 -4.36 -16.54
N LEU A 53 -9.89 -4.05 -16.68
CA LEU A 53 -10.51 -2.92 -16.01
C LEU A 53 -10.97 -3.33 -14.60
N GLY A 54 -10.39 -2.71 -13.58
CA GLY A 54 -10.78 -2.92 -12.19
C GLY A 54 -12.06 -2.14 -11.85
N HIS A 55 -13.10 -2.87 -11.46
CA HIS A 55 -14.38 -2.30 -11.00
C HIS A 55 -14.44 -2.23 -9.48
N PHE A 56 -13.93 -1.16 -8.88
CA PHE A 56 -13.74 -1.04 -7.44
C PHE A 56 -14.97 -0.46 -6.72
N ARG A 57 -15.31 -1.02 -5.56
CA ARG A 57 -16.45 -0.62 -4.73
C ARG A 57 -16.01 -0.51 -3.28
N PHE A 58 -16.57 0.47 -2.58
CA PHE A 58 -16.36 0.70 -1.15
C PHE A 58 -17.56 1.44 -0.57
N ASN A 59 -17.77 1.30 0.73
CA ASN A 59 -18.83 1.97 1.47
C ASN A 59 -18.27 2.47 2.79
N ASP A 60 -18.49 3.75 3.05
CA ASP A 60 -18.16 4.39 4.32
C ASP A 60 -19.44 5.03 4.86
N THR A 61 -19.68 4.90 6.16
CA THR A 61 -20.83 5.49 6.84
C THR A 61 -20.33 6.26 8.04
N GLU A 62 -20.70 7.52 8.12
CA GLU A 62 -20.16 8.43 9.12
C GLU A 62 -21.28 9.22 9.77
N ALA A 63 -21.14 9.45 11.08
CA ALA A 63 -22.04 10.29 11.86
C ALA A 63 -21.22 11.16 12.80
N TYR A 64 -21.70 12.35 13.12
CA TYR A 64 -21.00 13.23 14.05
C TYR A 64 -21.97 14.01 14.94
N VAL A 65 -21.50 14.32 16.14
CA VAL A 65 -22.14 15.23 17.08
C VAL A 65 -21.07 16.18 17.60
N ASN A 66 -21.39 17.47 17.67
CA ASN A 66 -20.53 18.49 18.24
C ASN A 66 -21.36 19.40 19.14
N ASP A 67 -20.84 19.74 20.32
CA ASP A 67 -21.44 20.67 21.26
C ASP A 67 -20.43 21.75 21.66
N ASN A 68 -20.93 22.98 21.73
CA ASN A 68 -20.16 24.16 22.11
C ASN A 68 -20.73 24.71 23.42
N TRP A 69 -20.09 24.34 24.52
CA TRP A 69 -20.60 24.65 25.85
C TRP A 69 -19.86 25.82 26.49
N LYS A 70 -20.59 26.91 26.71
CA LYS A 70 -20.12 28.04 27.54
C LYS A 70 -20.35 27.73 29.01
N VAL A 71 -19.38 27.09 29.65
CA VAL A 71 -19.46 26.71 31.08
C VAL A 71 -19.66 27.94 31.97
N ASN A 72 -18.89 29.00 31.71
CA ASN A 72 -19.05 30.31 32.35
C ASN A 72 -18.38 31.40 31.48
N ARG A 73 -18.34 32.65 31.95
CA ARG A 73 -17.72 33.78 31.22
C ARG A 73 -16.23 33.61 30.94
N LYS A 74 -15.54 32.72 31.68
CA LYS A 74 -14.11 32.47 31.56
C LYS A 74 -13.78 31.19 30.80
N LEU A 75 -14.69 30.21 30.73
CA LEU A 75 -14.42 28.88 30.18
C LEU A 75 -15.48 28.49 29.15
N SER A 76 -15.02 28.16 27.95
CA SER A 76 -15.79 27.49 26.90
C SER A 76 -15.14 26.16 26.56
N LEU A 77 -15.97 25.15 26.31
CA LEU A 77 -15.57 23.82 25.89
C LEU A 77 -16.18 23.51 24.52
N GLU A 78 -15.42 22.79 23.70
CA GLU A 78 -15.89 22.20 22.45
C GLU A 78 -15.75 20.69 22.57
N LEU A 79 -16.86 19.97 22.47
CA LEU A 79 -16.93 18.53 22.66
C LEU A 79 -17.51 17.90 21.40
N GLY A 80 -16.73 17.09 20.71
CA GLY A 80 -17.14 16.44 19.49
C GLY A 80 -16.78 14.97 19.46
N VAL A 81 -17.61 14.18 18.78
CA VAL A 81 -17.28 12.81 18.42
C VAL A 81 -17.78 12.53 17.01
N ARG A 82 -16.93 11.90 16.20
CA ARG A 82 -17.30 11.37 14.89
C ARG A 82 -17.18 9.86 14.91
N TYR A 83 -18.24 9.18 14.54
CA TYR A 83 -18.25 7.75 14.25
C TYR A 83 -17.95 7.54 12.77
N VAL A 84 -17.06 6.59 12.46
CA VAL A 84 -16.68 6.22 11.10
C VAL A 84 -16.74 4.70 10.99
N HIS A 85 -17.69 4.19 10.22
CA HIS A 85 -17.65 2.83 9.72
C HIS A 85 -17.00 2.83 8.34
N THR A 86 -15.82 2.21 8.23
CA THR A 86 -15.05 2.16 6.98
C THR A 86 -14.76 0.72 6.62
N GLY A 87 -15.02 0.37 5.36
CA GLY A 87 -14.74 -0.94 4.82
C GLY A 87 -13.60 -0.92 3.81
N PRO A 88 -12.97 -2.08 3.56
CA PRO A 88 -11.97 -2.20 2.51
C PRO A 88 -12.59 -1.89 1.14
N THR A 89 -11.75 -1.39 0.24
CA THR A 89 -12.11 -1.35 -1.18
C THR A 89 -11.97 -2.77 -1.75
N TYR A 90 -12.85 -3.16 -2.66
CA TYR A 90 -12.81 -4.47 -3.31
C TYR A 90 -13.25 -4.41 -4.77
N THR A 91 -12.95 -5.43 -5.58
CA THR A 91 -13.47 -5.53 -6.94
C THR A 91 -14.85 -6.16 -6.98
N GLN A 92 -15.74 -5.63 -7.83
CA GLN A 92 -17.09 -6.16 -8.03
C GLN A 92 -17.07 -7.64 -8.45
N ALA A 93 -16.07 -8.04 -9.24
CA ALA A 93 -15.94 -9.37 -9.81
C ALA A 93 -15.12 -10.36 -8.95
N ASN A 94 -14.63 -9.96 -7.78
CA ASN A 94 -13.75 -10.79 -6.92
C ASN A 94 -12.45 -11.27 -7.61
N ASN A 95 -12.04 -10.62 -8.69
CA ASN A 95 -10.79 -10.87 -9.41
C ASN A 95 -9.59 -10.21 -8.72
N MET A 96 -9.34 -10.62 -7.47
CA MET A 96 -8.21 -10.14 -6.65
C MET A 96 -7.55 -11.33 -5.96
N VAL A 97 -6.25 -11.24 -5.73
CA VAL A 97 -5.44 -12.29 -5.12
C VAL A 97 -4.46 -11.70 -4.11
N ASN A 98 -4.42 -12.28 -2.92
CA ASN A 98 -3.52 -11.84 -1.87
C ASN A 98 -2.57 -12.97 -1.47
N PHE A 99 -1.48 -12.61 -0.79
CA PHE A 99 -0.65 -13.55 -0.06
C PHE A 99 -0.97 -13.46 1.42
N ASP A 100 -1.33 -14.59 2.01
CA ASP A 100 -1.53 -14.73 3.45
C ASP A 100 -0.48 -15.70 4.02
N PRO A 101 0.50 -15.20 4.79
CA PRO A 101 1.50 -16.02 5.47
C PRO A 101 0.94 -17.18 6.27
N SER A 102 -0.25 -17.03 6.87
CA SER A 102 -0.88 -18.07 7.68
C SER A 102 -1.39 -19.26 6.86
N GLN A 103 -1.60 -19.05 5.56
CA GLN A 103 -2.05 -20.07 4.61
C GLN A 103 -0.88 -20.74 3.87
N PHE A 104 0.34 -20.26 4.08
CA PHE A 104 1.52 -20.88 3.50
C PHE A 104 1.88 -22.16 4.27
N ASN A 105 2.01 -23.26 3.55
CA ASN A 105 2.40 -24.55 4.10
C ASN A 105 3.86 -24.89 3.73
N PRO A 106 4.82 -24.88 4.68
CA PRO A 106 6.22 -25.20 4.40
C PRO A 106 6.46 -26.62 3.86
N ALA A 107 5.50 -27.54 4.01
CA ALA A 107 5.59 -28.89 3.45
C ALA A 107 5.17 -28.97 1.97
N GLN A 108 4.55 -27.92 1.42
CA GLN A 108 4.04 -27.86 0.03
C GLN A 108 4.80 -26.81 -0.77
N VAL A 109 6.14 -26.87 -0.72
CA VAL A 109 7.02 -25.96 -1.45
C VAL A 109 7.58 -26.65 -2.69
N PRO A 110 7.81 -25.91 -3.79
CA PRO A 110 8.44 -26.47 -4.97
C PRO A 110 9.90 -26.84 -4.69
N THR A 111 10.46 -27.74 -5.49
CA THR A 111 11.91 -27.99 -5.53
C THR A 111 12.59 -27.01 -6.48
N PHE A 112 13.91 -26.86 -6.38
CA PHE A 112 14.66 -25.93 -7.23
C PHE A 112 15.80 -26.64 -7.95
N GLY A 113 15.94 -26.37 -9.24
CA GLY A 113 17.09 -26.77 -10.03
C GLY A 113 18.27 -25.83 -9.88
N THR A 114 19.35 -26.09 -10.63
CA THR A 114 20.53 -25.20 -10.72
C THR A 114 20.24 -23.89 -11.44
N ASP A 115 19.11 -23.82 -12.14
CA ASP A 115 18.57 -22.66 -12.86
C ASP A 115 17.75 -21.70 -11.96
N ASN A 116 17.60 -22.02 -10.68
CA ASN A 116 16.74 -21.30 -9.72
C ASN A 116 15.26 -21.23 -10.14
N ILE A 117 14.84 -22.19 -10.96
CA ILE A 117 13.46 -22.32 -11.42
C ILE A 117 12.74 -23.30 -10.47
N PRO A 118 11.50 -23.00 -10.03
CA PRO A 118 10.67 -23.93 -9.28
C PRO A 118 10.28 -25.11 -10.17
N HIS A 119 10.46 -26.32 -9.65
CA HIS A 119 10.07 -27.58 -10.30
C HIS A 119 9.27 -28.46 -9.32
N GLY A 120 8.63 -29.50 -9.85
CA GLY A 120 7.99 -30.55 -9.05
C GLY A 120 6.52 -30.32 -8.75
N ALA A 121 6.00 -31.07 -7.77
CA ALA A 121 4.62 -30.97 -7.32
C ALA A 121 4.33 -29.58 -6.71
N PHE A 122 3.05 -29.20 -6.64
CA PHE A 122 2.58 -27.93 -6.04
C PHE A 122 2.76 -26.66 -6.89
N LEU A 123 3.03 -26.84 -8.18
CA LEU A 123 2.86 -25.79 -9.19
C LEU A 123 1.50 -25.96 -9.89
N ASP A 124 0.83 -24.86 -10.17
CA ASP A 124 -0.33 -24.81 -11.04
C ASP A 124 -0.05 -23.86 -12.20
N ASN A 125 -0.15 -24.39 -13.43
CA ASN A 125 0.22 -23.69 -14.66
C ASN A 125 1.63 -23.05 -14.60
N GLY A 126 2.58 -23.69 -13.90
CA GLY A 126 3.94 -23.20 -13.71
C GLY A 126 4.11 -22.17 -12.57
N PHE A 127 3.04 -21.82 -11.85
CA PHE A 127 3.08 -20.85 -10.74
C PHE A 127 2.89 -21.53 -9.38
N VAL A 128 3.50 -20.94 -8.37
CA VAL A 128 3.31 -21.32 -6.97
C VAL A 128 2.02 -20.70 -6.45
N ILE A 129 1.11 -21.53 -5.96
CA ILE A 129 -0.19 -21.09 -5.39
C ILE A 129 -0.24 -21.19 -3.86
N ASN A 130 0.77 -21.79 -3.24
CA ASN A 130 0.84 -21.98 -1.79
C ASN A 130 0.92 -20.63 -1.04
N GLY A 131 -0.02 -20.38 -0.13
CA GLY A 131 -0.15 -19.09 0.55
C GLY A 131 -0.92 -18.02 -0.22
N LEU A 132 -1.30 -18.26 -1.48
CA LEU A 132 -2.25 -17.38 -2.19
C LEU A 132 -3.66 -17.58 -1.64
N VAL A 133 -4.41 -16.48 -1.58
CA VAL A 133 -5.82 -16.47 -1.19
C VAL A 133 -6.61 -15.52 -2.07
N ARG A 134 -7.90 -15.79 -2.23
CA ARG A 134 -8.84 -14.92 -2.96
C ARG A 134 -10.11 -14.68 -2.16
N PRO A 135 -10.86 -13.60 -2.43
CA PRO A 135 -12.04 -13.26 -1.64
C PRO A 135 -13.30 -14.07 -2.00
N GLY A 136 -13.24 -14.85 -3.08
CA GLY A 136 -14.38 -15.62 -3.58
C GLY A 136 -14.18 -16.06 -5.03
N ALA A 137 -15.16 -16.80 -5.54
CA ALA A 137 -15.27 -17.05 -6.98
C ALA A 137 -15.69 -15.77 -7.73
N VAL A 138 -15.31 -15.70 -9.00
CA VAL A 138 -15.83 -14.69 -9.92
C VAL A 138 -17.32 -14.98 -10.17
N PRO A 139 -18.24 -14.05 -9.91
CA PRO A 139 -19.66 -14.24 -10.19
C PRO A 139 -19.92 -14.54 -11.67
N ALA A 140 -20.89 -15.39 -11.98
CA ALA A 140 -21.17 -15.85 -13.35
C ALA A 140 -21.46 -14.70 -14.32
N ASP A 141 -22.17 -13.67 -13.86
CA ASP A 141 -22.49 -12.45 -14.60
C ASP A 141 -21.27 -11.53 -14.83
N GLN A 142 -20.15 -11.79 -14.14
CA GLN A 142 -18.91 -11.05 -14.29
C GLN A 142 -17.85 -11.80 -15.12
N LEU A 143 -18.08 -13.07 -15.49
CA LEU A 143 -17.10 -13.86 -16.25
C LEU A 143 -16.74 -13.25 -17.61
N GLY A 144 -17.69 -12.57 -18.27
CA GLY A 144 -17.41 -11.85 -19.51
C GLY A 144 -16.41 -10.69 -19.37
N ARG A 145 -16.17 -10.21 -18.13
CA ARG A 145 -15.21 -9.14 -17.81
C ARG A 145 -13.89 -9.65 -17.24
N VAL A 146 -13.85 -10.93 -16.87
CA VAL A 146 -12.67 -11.58 -16.28
C VAL A 146 -12.40 -12.86 -17.07
N PRO A 147 -11.76 -12.74 -18.25
CA PRO A 147 -11.41 -13.92 -19.05
C PRO A 147 -10.62 -14.93 -18.20
N GLY A 148 -11.06 -16.20 -18.22
CA GLY A 148 -10.43 -17.25 -17.42
C GLY A 148 -10.68 -17.18 -15.90
N GLY A 149 -11.57 -16.31 -15.42
CA GLY A 149 -11.88 -16.14 -13.99
C GLY A 149 -12.49 -17.36 -13.30
N ASN A 150 -12.92 -18.37 -14.07
CA ASN A 150 -13.39 -19.69 -13.60
C ASN A 150 -12.46 -20.84 -14.04
N SER A 151 -11.25 -20.54 -14.51
CA SER A 151 -10.26 -21.57 -14.87
C SER A 151 -9.87 -22.42 -13.66
N ALA A 152 -9.44 -23.66 -13.91
CA ALA A 152 -8.93 -24.54 -12.85
C ALA A 152 -7.85 -23.86 -12.00
N PHE A 153 -6.96 -23.10 -12.65
CA PHE A 153 -5.90 -22.34 -12.00
C PHE A 153 -6.42 -21.28 -11.01
N VAL A 154 -7.41 -20.50 -11.42
CA VAL A 154 -8.05 -19.52 -10.53
C VAL A 154 -8.80 -20.21 -9.39
N LEU A 155 -9.42 -21.36 -9.66
CA LEU A 155 -10.17 -22.13 -8.66
C LEU A 155 -9.28 -22.89 -7.68
N ALA A 156 -8.03 -23.21 -8.05
CA ALA A 156 -7.05 -23.84 -7.18
C ALA A 156 -6.59 -22.92 -6.04
N VAL A 157 -6.67 -21.59 -6.22
CA VAL A 157 -6.41 -20.63 -5.15
C VAL A 157 -7.58 -20.62 -4.14
N PRO A 158 -7.33 -20.91 -2.84
CA PRO A 158 -8.36 -20.95 -1.82
C PRO A 158 -9.12 -19.62 -1.66
N ALA A 159 -10.45 -19.72 -1.56
CA ALA A 159 -11.34 -18.58 -1.37
C ALA A 159 -11.55 -18.22 0.11
N THR A 160 -10.46 -17.98 0.85
CA THR A 160 -10.46 -17.78 2.31
C THR A 160 -10.33 -16.32 2.75
N ALA A 161 -10.02 -15.40 1.83
CA ALA A 161 -9.76 -14.01 2.20
C ALA A 161 -11.04 -13.20 2.42
N ALA A 162 -10.96 -12.19 3.29
CA ALA A 162 -12.00 -11.16 3.36
C ALA A 162 -12.09 -10.40 2.02
N ARG A 163 -13.29 -9.91 1.69
CA ARG A 163 -13.49 -9.13 0.47
C ARG A 163 -12.81 -7.76 0.59
N GLY A 164 -11.71 -7.58 -0.13
CA GLY A 164 -10.81 -6.42 0.03
C GLY A 164 -9.65 -6.66 1.01
N PHE A 165 -9.44 -7.92 1.42
CA PHE A 165 -8.30 -8.49 2.15
C PHE A 165 -8.16 -8.15 3.64
N TYR A 166 -8.83 -7.13 4.14
CA TYR A 166 -8.87 -6.81 5.57
C TYR A 166 -10.30 -6.58 6.04
N LYS A 167 -10.50 -6.53 7.36
CA LYS A 167 -11.83 -6.43 7.97
C LYS A 167 -12.31 -4.97 7.99
N PRO A 168 -13.62 -4.71 7.87
CA PRO A 168 -14.16 -3.38 8.11
C PRO A 168 -14.02 -2.99 9.58
N GLU A 169 -13.91 -1.69 9.85
CA GLU A 169 -13.71 -1.14 11.20
C GLU A 169 -14.79 -0.15 11.61
N ASN A 170 -15.05 -0.10 12.91
CA ASN A 170 -15.90 0.87 13.57
C ASN A 170 -15.02 1.78 14.42
N LEU A 171 -14.85 3.03 13.97
CA LEU A 171 -13.86 3.95 14.50
C LEU A 171 -14.55 5.15 15.18
N PHE A 172 -13.98 5.59 16.30
CA PHE A 172 -14.45 6.78 17.02
C PHE A 172 -13.34 7.83 17.04
N ALA A 173 -13.66 9.00 16.49
CA ALA A 173 -12.79 10.17 16.38
C ALA A 173 -13.27 11.25 17.37
N PRO A 174 -12.91 11.15 18.66
CA PRO A 174 -13.20 12.20 19.63
C PRO A 174 -12.42 13.47 19.31
N ARG A 175 -13.03 14.60 19.64
CA ARG A 175 -12.46 15.95 19.54
C ARG A 175 -12.83 16.72 20.79
N LEU A 176 -11.82 17.30 21.42
CA LEU A 176 -11.96 18.06 22.65
C LEU A 176 -11.23 19.37 22.43
N GLY A 177 -11.89 20.47 22.75
CA GLY A 177 -11.33 21.82 22.69
C GLY A 177 -11.70 22.59 23.94
N PHE A 178 -10.86 23.54 24.34
CA PHE A 178 -11.18 24.49 25.39
C PHE A 178 -10.63 25.87 25.07
N ALA A 179 -11.33 26.89 25.56
CA ALA A 179 -10.89 28.26 25.60
C ALA A 179 -11.11 28.82 27.00
N PHE A 180 -10.05 29.35 27.60
CA PHE A 180 -10.03 29.80 28.99
C PHE A 180 -9.43 31.20 29.13
N SER A 181 -10.14 32.10 29.81
CA SER A 181 -9.66 33.44 30.20
C SER A 181 -9.44 33.50 31.72
N PRO A 182 -8.20 33.32 32.21
CA PRO A 182 -7.93 33.16 33.64
C PRO A 182 -8.22 34.41 34.46
N PHE A 183 -7.88 35.59 33.92
CA PHE A 183 -7.86 36.85 34.69
C PHE A 183 -9.13 37.68 34.55
N GLY A 184 -10.05 37.33 33.64
CA GLY A 184 -11.30 38.07 33.42
C GLY A 184 -11.12 39.53 32.96
N ASN A 185 -9.94 39.86 32.42
CA ASN A 185 -9.60 41.18 31.89
C ASN A 185 -9.37 41.18 30.38
N ASP A 186 -9.74 40.07 29.70
CA ASP A 186 -9.62 39.83 28.26
C ASP A 186 -8.21 39.93 27.66
N LYS A 187 -7.17 40.13 28.48
CA LYS A 187 -5.77 40.25 28.02
C LYS A 187 -5.04 38.93 27.89
N THR A 188 -5.57 37.85 28.45
CA THR A 188 -4.95 36.52 28.36
C THR A 188 -5.99 35.49 28.02
N SER A 189 -5.69 34.69 27.00
CA SER A 189 -6.48 33.51 26.64
C SER A 189 -5.58 32.30 26.54
N ILE A 190 -6.05 31.18 27.07
CA ILE A 190 -5.44 29.87 26.92
C ILE A 190 -6.39 29.06 26.05
N ARG A 191 -5.87 28.47 24.98
CA ARG A 191 -6.64 27.62 24.08
C ARG A 191 -5.94 26.29 23.99
N GLY A 192 -6.70 25.22 23.85
CA GLY A 192 -6.09 23.93 23.56
C GLY A 192 -7.12 22.97 23.02
N GLY A 193 -6.61 21.88 22.46
CA GLY A 193 -7.45 20.83 21.96
C GLY A 193 -6.70 19.55 21.70
N PHE A 194 -7.48 18.49 21.55
CA PHE A 194 -7.05 17.15 21.23
C PHE A 194 -8.05 16.54 20.24
N GLY A 195 -7.57 15.82 19.24
CA GLY A 195 -8.43 15.09 18.32
C GLY A 195 -7.75 13.85 17.75
N ILE A 196 -8.55 12.82 17.50
CA ILE A 196 -8.14 11.64 16.74
C ILE A 196 -8.74 11.75 15.33
N PHE A 197 -7.91 11.49 14.33
CA PHE A 197 -8.27 11.55 12.91
C PHE A 197 -7.88 10.23 12.25
N PHE A 198 -8.73 9.69 11.40
CA PHE A 198 -8.47 8.45 10.67
C PHE A 198 -8.24 8.76 9.20
N ASP A 199 -7.32 8.03 8.58
CA ASP A 199 -7.06 8.13 7.14
C ASP A 199 -7.49 6.84 6.45
N LYS A 200 -8.44 6.96 5.51
CA LYS A 200 -8.92 5.80 4.78
C LYS A 200 -7.76 5.27 3.92
N PRO A 201 -7.47 3.95 3.97
CA PRO A 201 -6.42 3.38 3.15
C PRO A 201 -6.65 3.72 1.67
N GLU A 202 -5.61 4.24 1.02
CA GLU A 202 -5.68 4.63 -0.38
C GLU A 202 -6.01 3.44 -1.28
N GLY A 203 -6.70 3.70 -2.38
CA GLY A 203 -7.11 2.61 -3.27
C GLY A 203 -5.95 1.93 -4.01
N ASN A 204 -4.76 2.55 -4.07
CA ASN A 204 -3.56 1.97 -4.68
C ASN A 204 -3.16 0.63 -4.04
N ILE A 205 -3.58 0.38 -2.79
CA ILE A 205 -3.39 -0.89 -2.10
C ILE A 205 -3.98 -2.07 -2.89
N ILE A 206 -5.02 -1.83 -3.70
CA ILE A 206 -5.73 -2.89 -4.43
C ILE A 206 -5.87 -2.65 -5.94
N PHE A 207 -5.49 -1.48 -6.47
CA PHE A 207 -5.83 -1.14 -7.86
C PHE A 207 -5.10 -1.99 -8.91
N ASN A 208 -3.95 -2.55 -8.56
CA ASN A 208 -3.19 -3.46 -9.42
C ASN A 208 -3.69 -4.92 -9.37
N GLN A 209 -4.57 -5.26 -8.42
CA GLN A 209 -4.98 -6.64 -8.11
C GLN A 209 -5.58 -7.43 -9.28
N PRO A 210 -6.46 -6.84 -10.12
CA PRO A 210 -6.91 -7.51 -11.35
C PRO A 210 -5.80 -7.90 -12.33
N GLY A 211 -4.63 -7.26 -12.23
CA GLY A 211 -3.46 -7.52 -13.07
C GLY A 211 -2.50 -8.57 -12.53
N LEU A 212 -2.87 -9.28 -11.45
CA LEU A 212 -2.04 -10.30 -10.82
C LEU A 212 -2.47 -11.72 -11.20
N VAL A 213 -1.51 -12.65 -11.17
CA VAL A 213 -1.74 -14.10 -11.29
C VAL A 213 -2.54 -14.58 -10.08
N PRO A 214 -3.59 -15.41 -10.24
CA PRO A 214 -3.94 -16.20 -11.44
C PRO A 214 -4.88 -15.52 -12.43
N PHE A 215 -5.37 -14.31 -12.14
CA PHE A 215 -6.39 -13.65 -12.96
C PHE A 215 -5.85 -13.05 -14.25
N LEU A 216 -4.60 -12.60 -14.25
CA LEU A 216 -3.91 -12.13 -15.44
C LEU A 216 -2.56 -12.81 -15.58
N GLN A 217 -2.33 -13.41 -16.74
CA GLN A 217 -1.08 -14.07 -17.09
C GLN A 217 -0.39 -13.32 -18.22
N ALA A 218 0.93 -13.40 -18.24
CA ALA A 218 1.74 -12.90 -19.34
C ALA A 218 2.32 -14.06 -20.15
N VAL A 219 2.31 -13.91 -21.47
CA VAL A 219 3.11 -14.72 -22.37
C VAL A 219 4.47 -14.06 -22.51
N ALA A 220 5.54 -14.85 -22.44
CA ALA A 220 6.90 -14.37 -22.64
C ALA A 220 7.65 -15.25 -23.63
N TYR A 221 8.52 -14.63 -24.42
CA TYR A 221 9.45 -15.29 -25.32
C TYR A 221 10.83 -14.67 -25.16
N SER A 222 11.90 -15.44 -25.37
CA SER A 222 13.27 -14.97 -25.39
C SER A 222 13.96 -15.37 -26.70
N ASN A 223 15.00 -14.61 -27.06
CA ASN A 223 15.87 -14.90 -28.21
C ASN A 223 15.09 -15.08 -29.53
N GLY A 224 14.08 -14.25 -29.77
CA GLY A 224 13.21 -14.32 -30.96
C GLY A 224 13.36 -13.10 -31.88
N ASN A 225 12.54 -13.05 -32.93
CA ASN A 225 12.49 -11.90 -33.85
C ASN A 225 11.07 -11.29 -33.86
N LEU A 226 10.96 -9.97 -33.99
CA LEU A 226 9.67 -9.25 -34.01
C LEU A 226 8.74 -9.68 -35.14
N SER A 227 9.27 -10.19 -36.26
CA SER A 227 8.46 -10.73 -37.36
C SER A 227 7.75 -12.04 -36.98
N ASN A 228 8.27 -12.78 -36.00
CA ASN A 228 7.66 -13.98 -35.44
C ASN A 228 8.06 -14.15 -33.97
N PRO A 229 7.40 -13.43 -33.03
CA PRO A 229 7.79 -13.47 -31.62
C PRO A 229 7.70 -14.87 -30.99
N SER A 230 6.74 -15.69 -31.45
CA SER A 230 6.58 -17.08 -31.03
C SER A 230 7.64 -18.03 -31.56
N GLY A 231 8.49 -17.60 -32.51
CA GLY A 231 9.61 -18.38 -33.02
C GLY A 231 10.83 -18.40 -32.10
N GLY A 232 10.84 -17.57 -31.05
CA GLY A 232 11.84 -17.62 -29.98
C GLY A 232 11.57 -18.74 -28.97
N ASN A 233 12.43 -18.84 -27.96
CA ASN A 233 12.22 -19.76 -26.85
C ASN A 233 11.04 -19.25 -26.00
N ALA A 234 10.03 -20.09 -25.77
CA ALA A 234 8.98 -19.75 -24.80
C ALA A 234 9.62 -19.50 -23.43
N GLY A 235 9.34 -18.35 -22.84
CA GLY A 235 9.75 -18.05 -21.48
C GLY A 235 9.05 -19.02 -20.54
N THR A 236 9.80 -19.81 -19.79
CA THR A 236 9.25 -20.54 -18.65
C THR A 236 8.83 -19.51 -17.60
N ALA A 237 7.56 -19.56 -17.19
CA ALA A 237 7.10 -18.79 -16.04
C ALA A 237 7.71 -19.43 -14.78
N THR A 238 8.56 -18.68 -14.08
CA THR A 238 9.29 -19.14 -12.89
C THR A 238 9.31 -18.00 -11.88
N LEU A 239 9.35 -18.35 -10.59
CA LEU A 239 9.37 -17.45 -9.41
C LEU A 239 8.82 -16.04 -9.65
N PHE A 240 7.60 -15.77 -9.18
CA PHE A 240 7.00 -14.45 -9.32
C PHE A 240 7.04 -13.67 -8.01
N GLY A 241 7.09 -12.35 -8.16
CA GLY A 241 6.93 -11.42 -7.04
C GLY A 241 5.46 -11.06 -6.88
N LEU A 242 5.05 -10.85 -5.64
CA LEU A 242 3.73 -10.34 -5.28
C LEU A 242 3.87 -8.90 -4.81
N GLY A 243 3.63 -7.97 -5.73
CA GLY A 243 3.52 -6.55 -5.43
C GLY A 243 2.10 -6.21 -4.97
N GLY A 244 1.93 -5.84 -3.70
CA GLY A 244 0.64 -5.36 -3.18
C GLY A 244 -0.18 -6.43 -2.47
N ALA A 245 0.49 -7.39 -1.82
CA ALA A 245 -0.17 -8.18 -0.79
C ALA A 245 -0.64 -7.24 0.35
N VAL A 246 -1.68 -7.62 1.07
CA VAL A 246 -2.25 -6.85 2.17
C VAL A 246 -2.28 -7.73 3.42
N ASP A 247 -1.81 -7.21 4.54
CA ASP A 247 -1.90 -7.90 5.82
C ASP A 247 -3.39 -8.15 6.18
N PRO A 248 -3.83 -9.39 6.44
CA PRO A 248 -5.22 -9.65 6.84
C PRO A 248 -5.65 -8.93 8.13
N ASP A 249 -4.67 -8.60 8.99
CA ASP A 249 -4.86 -7.83 10.22
C ASP A 249 -4.57 -6.33 10.03
N PHE A 250 -4.55 -5.86 8.78
CA PHE A 250 -4.41 -4.45 8.46
C PHE A 250 -5.52 -3.62 9.13
N VAL A 251 -5.11 -2.53 9.78
CA VAL A 251 -5.99 -1.58 10.44
C VAL A 251 -5.78 -0.16 9.91
N VAL A 252 -6.83 0.66 10.00
CA VAL A 252 -6.86 2.03 9.50
C VAL A 252 -5.89 2.93 10.27
N ALA A 253 -5.09 3.68 9.52
CA ALA A 253 -4.13 4.64 10.07
C ALA A 253 -4.85 5.72 10.87
N ARG A 254 -4.25 6.13 11.99
CA ARG A 254 -4.78 7.21 12.84
C ARG A 254 -3.71 8.22 13.24
N THR A 255 -4.15 9.46 13.35
CA THR A 255 -3.33 10.59 13.75
C THR A 255 -3.98 11.27 14.95
N MET A 256 -3.24 11.35 16.05
CA MET A 256 -3.61 12.12 17.23
C MET A 256 -2.98 13.51 17.11
N GLN A 257 -3.80 14.55 17.13
CA GLN A 257 -3.33 15.94 17.13
C GLN A 257 -3.66 16.57 18.48
N TYR A 258 -2.71 17.30 19.04
CA TYR A 258 -2.92 18.07 20.25
C TYR A 258 -2.20 19.40 20.18
N SER A 259 -2.81 20.42 20.77
CA SER A 259 -2.17 21.71 20.93
C SER A 259 -2.63 22.41 22.20
N VAL A 260 -1.74 23.23 22.73
CA VAL A 260 -2.07 24.21 23.76
C VAL A 260 -1.34 25.50 23.45
N SER A 261 -2.05 26.62 23.48
CA SER A 261 -1.49 27.94 23.28
C SER A 261 -1.93 28.91 24.38
N VAL A 262 -1.01 29.81 24.71
CA VAL A 262 -1.25 30.93 25.61
C VAL A 262 -1.02 32.20 24.80
N GLN A 263 -2.09 32.97 24.63
CA GLN A 263 -2.06 34.25 23.96
C GLN A 263 -2.25 35.37 24.98
N ARG A 264 -1.41 36.40 24.92
CA ARG A 264 -1.45 37.54 25.83
C ARG A 264 -1.21 38.86 25.11
N GLU A 265 -2.06 39.84 25.40
CA GLU A 265 -1.79 41.24 25.10
C GLU A 265 -0.76 41.79 26.11
N LEU A 266 0.34 42.29 25.59
CA LEU A 266 1.42 42.96 26.29
C LEU A 266 1.33 44.48 26.04
N PRO A 267 2.04 45.30 26.84
CA PRO A 267 2.11 46.74 26.62
C PRO A 267 2.50 47.11 25.18
N TYR A 268 2.12 48.33 24.77
CA TYR A 268 2.41 48.89 23.44
C TYR A 268 1.69 48.18 22.27
N GLY A 269 0.60 47.46 22.54
CA GLY A 269 -0.20 46.78 21.52
C GLY A 269 0.55 45.61 20.88
N VAL A 270 1.36 44.92 21.68
CA VAL A 270 2.04 43.68 21.30
C VAL A 270 1.15 42.50 21.70
N LEU A 271 0.87 41.61 20.77
CA LEU A 271 0.22 40.32 21.01
C LEU A 271 1.30 39.24 20.97
N LEU A 272 1.49 38.53 22.08
CA LEU A 272 2.39 37.38 22.18
C LEU A 272 1.57 36.10 22.26
N GLU A 273 1.95 35.09 21.51
CA GLU A 273 1.42 33.74 21.56
C GLU A 273 2.55 32.72 21.68
N LEU A 274 2.43 31.85 22.68
CA LEU A 274 3.29 30.69 22.86
C LEU A 274 2.42 29.45 22.66
N ALA A 275 2.83 28.55 21.77
CA ALA A 275 2.08 27.33 21.49
C ALA A 275 2.98 26.10 21.56
N TYR A 276 2.43 25.02 22.10
CA TYR A 276 2.97 23.68 21.97
C TYR A 276 2.00 22.88 21.09
N VAL A 277 2.53 22.28 20.03
CA VAL A 277 1.76 21.52 19.04
C VAL A 277 2.41 20.16 18.88
N GLY A 278 1.60 19.10 18.91
CA GLY A 278 2.09 17.75 18.64
C GLY A 278 1.16 16.95 17.77
N ASN A 279 1.75 15.98 17.10
CA ASN A 279 1.12 15.09 16.16
C ASN A 279 1.72 13.69 16.33
N LYS A 280 0.89 12.68 16.52
CA LYS A 280 1.32 11.29 16.63
C LYS A 280 0.56 10.41 15.64
N GLY A 281 1.28 9.85 14.67
CA GLY A 281 0.77 8.86 13.74
C GLY A 281 0.92 7.45 14.31
N GLN A 282 -0.13 6.65 14.21
CA GLN A 282 -0.12 5.22 14.53
C GLN A 282 -0.77 4.44 13.40
N HIS A 283 -0.36 3.18 13.29
CA HIS A 283 -0.83 2.28 12.24
C HIS A 283 -0.62 2.83 10.83
N LEU A 284 0.46 3.58 10.64
CA LEU A 284 0.82 4.13 9.35
C LEU A 284 1.18 2.99 8.40
N VAL A 285 0.86 3.19 7.13
CA VAL A 285 1.06 2.18 6.09
C VAL A 285 2.51 2.15 5.67
N ARG A 286 3.08 0.95 5.62
CA ARG A 286 4.34 0.67 4.92
C ARG A 286 4.18 -0.57 4.06
N GLN A 287 5.08 -0.73 3.08
CA GLN A 287 5.06 -1.87 2.16
C GLN A 287 6.40 -2.61 2.13
N PRO A 288 6.84 -3.21 3.25
CA PRO A 288 8.05 -4.01 3.27
C PRO A 288 7.92 -5.26 2.40
N ASN A 289 9.06 -5.75 1.92
CA ASN A 289 9.16 -7.12 1.43
C ASN A 289 9.20 -8.08 2.61
N ILE A 290 8.19 -8.94 2.76
CA ILE A 290 8.11 -9.93 3.84
C ILE A 290 8.85 -11.23 3.49
N ASN A 291 9.25 -11.41 2.24
CA ASN A 291 9.96 -12.60 1.77
C ASN A 291 11.47 -12.38 1.67
N VAL A 292 12.05 -11.69 2.65
CA VAL A 292 13.49 -11.41 2.71
C VAL A 292 14.17 -12.47 3.58
N PRO A 293 15.28 -13.07 3.13
CA PRO A 293 16.09 -13.94 3.99
C PRO A 293 16.59 -13.15 5.20
N THR A 294 16.38 -13.68 6.40
CA THR A 294 16.89 -13.09 7.64
C THR A 294 18.18 -13.78 8.05
N PHE A 295 19.01 -13.12 8.87
CA PHE A 295 20.19 -13.77 9.45
C PHE A 295 19.85 -15.00 10.31
N ALA A 296 18.62 -15.10 10.82
CA ALA A 296 18.14 -16.26 11.57
C ALA A 296 17.76 -17.44 10.66
N THR A 297 17.31 -17.17 9.43
CA THR A 297 16.96 -18.20 8.42
C THR A 297 18.14 -18.54 7.50
N ALA A 298 19.12 -17.64 7.41
CA ALA A 298 20.38 -17.87 6.70
C ALA A 298 21.34 -18.68 7.58
N ASN A 299 21.15 -20.00 7.64
CA ASN A 299 22.20 -20.88 8.13
C ASN A 299 23.34 -20.87 7.09
N LEU A 300 24.29 -19.95 7.25
CA LEU A 300 25.35 -19.67 6.26
C LEU A 300 26.11 -20.94 5.83
N ALA A 301 26.27 -21.93 6.72
CA ALA A 301 26.93 -23.19 6.40
C ALA A 301 26.06 -24.13 5.54
N ALA A 302 24.74 -24.13 5.72
CA ALA A 302 23.78 -24.96 4.97
C ALA A 302 23.34 -24.34 3.62
N ASN A 303 23.80 -23.12 3.35
CA ASN A 303 23.36 -22.28 2.25
C ASN A 303 24.45 -21.97 1.22
N VAL A 304 25.64 -22.56 1.36
CA VAL A 304 26.72 -22.45 0.37
C VAL A 304 26.21 -22.93 -1.00
N GLY A 305 26.28 -22.05 -2.00
CA GLY A 305 25.87 -22.36 -3.38
C GLY A 305 24.37 -22.23 -3.66
N LYS A 306 23.54 -21.82 -2.69
CA LYS A 306 22.13 -21.47 -2.92
C LYS A 306 22.01 -20.03 -3.41
N THR A 307 21.02 -19.79 -4.26
CA THR A 307 20.61 -18.44 -4.65
C THR A 307 19.69 -17.84 -3.58
N THR A 308 19.56 -16.50 -3.56
CA THR A 308 18.69 -15.80 -2.62
C THR A 308 17.27 -16.37 -2.53
N ASN A 309 16.66 -16.75 -3.67
CA ASN A 309 15.28 -17.25 -3.70
C ASN A 309 15.13 -18.64 -3.05
N GLN A 310 16.20 -19.42 -2.96
CA GLN A 310 16.23 -20.72 -2.30
C GLN A 310 16.42 -20.60 -0.77
N GLU A 311 16.58 -19.39 -0.26
CA GLU A 311 16.78 -19.08 1.17
C GLU A 311 15.65 -18.24 1.77
N ARG A 312 14.69 -17.85 0.93
CA ARG A 312 13.56 -17.03 1.34
C ARG A 312 12.59 -17.82 2.24
N PRO A 313 11.97 -17.18 3.25
CA PRO A 313 11.01 -17.85 4.13
C PRO A 313 9.83 -18.49 3.38
N TYR A 314 9.32 -17.81 2.35
CA TYR A 314 8.26 -18.30 1.48
C TYR A 314 8.86 -18.75 0.14
N LEU A 315 9.32 -20.01 0.13
CA LEU A 315 9.89 -20.66 -1.05
C LEU A 315 8.86 -20.72 -2.19
N GLY A 316 9.31 -20.39 -3.40
CA GLY A 316 8.47 -20.37 -4.60
C GLY A 316 8.04 -18.97 -5.03
N TYR A 317 8.37 -17.96 -4.22
CA TYR A 317 8.18 -16.55 -4.55
C TYR A 317 9.53 -15.82 -4.58
N THR A 318 9.63 -14.78 -5.41
CA THR A 318 10.68 -13.77 -5.21
C THR A 318 10.25 -12.82 -4.10
N ASP A 319 10.07 -11.53 -4.38
CA ASP A 319 9.65 -10.55 -3.40
C ASP A 319 8.15 -10.63 -3.14
N ILE A 320 7.76 -10.50 -1.87
CA ILE A 320 6.36 -10.33 -1.47
C ILE A 320 6.26 -9.00 -0.76
N SER A 321 5.89 -7.95 -1.48
CA SER A 321 5.72 -6.61 -0.95
C SER A 321 4.33 -6.47 -0.36
N GLN A 322 4.24 -6.49 0.98
CA GLN A 322 2.98 -6.53 1.71
C GLN A 322 2.70 -5.18 2.39
N PHE A 323 1.52 -4.61 2.16
CA PHE A 323 0.99 -3.47 2.89
C PHE A 323 0.66 -3.86 4.33
N ARG A 324 1.29 -3.18 5.29
CA ARG A 324 1.13 -3.39 6.74
C ARG A 324 0.90 -2.06 7.44
N SER A 325 0.15 -2.11 8.54
CA SER A 325 -0.27 -0.94 9.34
C SER A 325 0.44 -0.91 10.69
N ASP A 326 1.77 -1.00 10.68
CA ASP A 326 2.64 -1.16 11.86
C ASP A 326 3.72 -0.07 11.97
N ALA A 327 3.65 1.00 11.18
CA ALA A 327 4.52 2.16 11.34
C ALA A 327 3.90 3.23 12.25
N SER A 328 4.77 4.07 12.83
CA SER A 328 4.40 5.19 13.70
C SER A 328 5.22 6.44 13.37
N SER A 329 4.67 7.61 13.68
CA SER A 329 5.39 8.89 13.62
C SER A 329 5.08 9.72 14.86
N ASP A 330 6.03 10.53 15.29
CA ASP A 330 5.86 11.46 16.39
C ASP A 330 6.46 12.80 15.98
N TYR A 331 5.72 13.89 16.16
CA TYR A 331 6.17 15.25 15.90
C TYR A 331 5.74 16.15 17.05
N ASN A 332 6.66 16.97 17.55
CA ASN A 332 6.37 17.95 18.58
C ASN A 332 7.08 19.27 18.28
N ALA A 333 6.38 20.38 18.47
CA ALA A 333 6.90 21.71 18.20
C ALA A 333 6.51 22.71 19.29
N PHE A 334 7.48 23.56 19.65
CA PHE A 334 7.26 24.78 20.40
C PHE A 334 7.30 25.96 19.43
N GLN A 335 6.25 26.79 19.47
CA GLN A 335 6.06 27.91 18.56
C GLN A 335 5.92 29.21 19.35
N VAL A 336 6.59 30.25 18.89
CA VAL A 336 6.49 31.61 19.40
C VAL A 336 6.01 32.49 18.26
N TYR A 337 4.93 33.22 18.49
CA TYR A 337 4.42 34.23 17.57
C TYR A 337 4.24 35.55 18.33
N ALA A 338 4.80 36.65 17.82
CA ALA A 338 4.60 37.97 18.38
C ALA A 338 4.29 38.98 17.28
N THR A 339 3.26 39.79 17.46
CA THR A 339 2.92 40.86 16.51
C THR A 339 2.63 42.17 17.24
N LYS A 340 3.18 43.27 16.73
CA LYS A 340 2.87 44.63 17.16
C LYS A 340 2.14 45.33 16.02
N ARG A 341 0.95 45.86 16.29
CA ARG A 341 0.14 46.57 15.29
C ARG A 341 -0.31 47.98 15.71
N LYS A 342 0.08 48.42 16.90
CA LYS A 342 -0.28 49.74 17.44
C LYS A 342 0.88 50.75 17.31
N GLY A 343 0.56 51.95 16.83
CA GLY A 343 1.51 53.05 16.63
C GLY A 343 2.18 53.02 15.25
N ASN A 344 3.32 53.70 15.11
CA ASN A 344 4.00 53.90 13.82
C ASN A 344 4.89 52.72 13.38
N LEU A 345 4.99 51.67 14.20
CA LEU A 345 5.80 50.49 13.91
C LEU A 345 4.90 49.25 13.94
N THR A 346 4.84 48.56 12.80
CA THR A 346 4.28 47.22 12.68
C THR A 346 5.42 46.22 12.55
N ALA A 347 5.42 45.19 13.39
CA ALA A 347 6.44 44.15 13.38
C ALA A 347 5.81 42.79 13.72
N THR A 348 6.30 41.73 13.09
CA THR A 348 5.89 40.35 13.39
C THR A 348 7.13 39.47 13.50
N ILE A 349 7.17 38.65 14.54
CA ILE A 349 8.23 37.67 14.80
C ILE A 349 7.54 36.30 14.90
N SER A 350 8.13 35.30 14.26
CA SER A 350 7.68 33.92 14.34
C SER A 350 8.88 33.00 14.46
N TYR A 351 8.84 32.08 15.42
CA TYR A 351 9.89 31.10 15.67
C TYR A 351 9.26 29.74 15.96
N THR A 352 9.81 28.68 15.36
CA THR A 352 9.37 27.30 15.60
C THR A 352 10.58 26.45 15.88
N TYR A 353 10.57 25.77 17.03
CA TYR A 353 11.50 24.70 17.36
C TYR A 353 10.73 23.38 17.31
N SER A 354 11.12 22.47 16.43
CA SER A 354 10.42 21.20 16.23
C SER A 354 11.36 19.99 16.27
N ARG A 355 10.82 18.85 16.70
CA ARG A 355 11.46 17.54 16.66
C ARG A 355 10.49 16.51 16.08
N ALA A 356 11.01 15.71 15.15
CA ALA A 356 10.37 14.54 14.55
C ALA A 356 11.26 13.32 14.77
#